data_AF-A0ABD0KIJ3-F1
#
_entry.id   AF-A0ABD0KIJ3-F1
#
_cell.length_a   1.000
_cell.length_b   1.000
_cell.length_c   1.000
_cell.angle_alpha   90.00
_cell.angle_beta   90.00
_cell.angle_gamma   90.00
#
_symmetry.space_group_name_H-M   'P 1'
#
loop_
_entity.id
_entity.type
_entity.pdbx_description
1 polymer ?
#
loop_
_entity_poly.entity_id
_entity_poly.type
_entity_poly.pdbx_seq_one_letter_code
_entity_poly.pdbx_strand_id
1 'polypeptide(L)'
;FAESASGRVLVMLKGSDPDKPAYVADSFFGRYELPNLALKKVTAVQVLLTYSPGGQHSEKCDTGSLVDLKNDVTDRGIVFSCIQDPKDVKHLQCAEDADNPECELKE
;
A
#
# COMPACT_ATOMS: atom_id res chain seq x y z
N PHE A 1 0.86 2.70 -18.53
CA PHE A 1 1.07 1.70 -17.47
C PHE A 1 -0.26 1.19 -16.91
N ALA A 2 -1.08 2.05 -16.29
CA ALA A 2 -2.34 1.64 -15.67
C ALA A 2 -3.38 1.01 -16.63
N GLU A 3 -3.57 1.58 -17.82
CA GLU A 3 -4.54 1.05 -18.81
C GLU A 3 -4.21 -0.37 -19.30
N SER A 4 -2.94 -0.74 -19.26
CA SER A 4 -2.45 -2.07 -19.63
C SER A 4 -2.49 -3.08 -18.48
N ALA A 5 -2.77 -2.65 -17.25
CA ALA A 5 -2.82 -3.53 -16.09
C ALA A 5 -4.02 -4.49 -16.15
N SER A 6 -3.86 -5.68 -15.56
CA SER A 6 -4.88 -6.72 -15.51
C SER A 6 -4.71 -7.62 -14.29
N GLY A 7 -5.78 -8.28 -13.86
CA GLY A 7 -5.80 -9.13 -12.68
C GLY A 7 -5.75 -8.31 -11.38
N ARG A 8 -4.99 -8.82 -10.40
CA ARG A 8 -4.80 -8.15 -9.11
C ARG A 8 -3.64 -7.17 -9.21
N VAL A 9 -3.92 -5.89 -8.97
CA VAL A 9 -2.92 -4.81 -8.92
C VAL A 9 -2.42 -4.68 -7.49
N LEU A 10 -1.10 -4.76 -7.31
CA LEU A 10 -0.43 -4.52 -6.04
C LEU A 10 0.05 -3.07 -5.96
N VAL A 11 -0.25 -2.39 -4.86
CA VAL A 11 0.17 -1.00 -4.62
C VAL A 11 0.92 -0.95 -3.30
N MET A 12 2.19 -0.59 -3.31
CA MET A 12 2.98 -0.44 -2.09
C MET A 12 2.89 1.00 -1.60
N LEU A 13 2.49 1.19 -0.33
CA LEU A 13 2.39 2.50 0.31
C LEU A 13 3.21 2.52 1.60
N LYS A 14 3.67 3.72 1.99
CA LYS A 14 4.43 3.94 3.22
C LYS A 14 3.50 4.43 4.32
N GLY A 15 3.35 3.64 5.38
CA GLY A 15 2.54 3.98 6.56
C GLY A 15 3.32 4.62 7.70
N SER A 16 4.64 4.82 7.54
CA SER A 16 5.54 5.28 8.60
C SER A 16 5.94 6.75 8.55
N ASP A 17 5.29 7.57 7.73
CA ASP A 17 5.56 9.00 7.64
C ASP A 17 4.53 9.78 8.50
N PRO A 18 4.95 10.48 9.57
CA PRO A 18 4.03 11.26 10.40
C PRO A 18 3.57 12.56 9.74
N ASP A 19 4.31 13.07 8.75
CA ASP A 19 4.05 14.35 8.10
C ASP A 19 3.27 14.20 6.79
N LYS A 20 3.16 12.97 6.26
CA LYS A 20 2.53 12.68 4.97
C LYS A 20 1.62 11.45 5.07
N PRO A 21 0.40 11.52 4.54
CA PRO A 21 -0.46 10.34 4.43
C PRO A 21 0.12 9.35 3.42
N ALA A 22 -0.15 8.06 3.63
CA ALA A 22 0.23 6.97 2.75
C ALA A 22 -0.46 7.08 1.38
N TYR A 23 -1.68 7.62 1.33
CA TYR A 23 -2.42 7.93 0.12
C TYR A 23 -2.75 9.42 0.00
N VAL A 24 -2.54 9.96 -1.19
CA VAL A 24 -2.94 11.32 -1.57
C VAL A 24 -3.69 11.23 -2.89
N ALA A 25 -4.94 11.68 -2.94
CA ALA A 25 -5.74 11.64 -4.17
C ALA A 25 -5.10 12.46 -5.32
N ASP A 26 -4.36 13.53 -5.00
CA ASP A 26 -3.62 14.34 -5.97
C ASP A 26 -2.23 13.76 -6.36
N SER A 27 -1.85 12.60 -5.83
CA SER A 27 -0.62 11.90 -6.26
C SER A 27 -0.72 11.40 -7.70
N PHE A 28 0.40 11.00 -8.30
CA PHE A 28 0.38 10.38 -9.62
C PHE A 28 -0.53 9.13 -9.67
N PHE A 29 -0.49 8.31 -8.60
CA PHE A 29 -1.36 7.16 -8.47
C PHE A 29 -2.84 7.57 -8.42
N GLY A 30 -3.20 8.52 -7.56
CA GLY A 30 -4.59 8.97 -7.41
C GLY A 30 -5.15 9.67 -8.65
N ARG A 31 -4.34 10.47 -9.36
CA ARG A 31 -4.79 11.23 -10.53
C ARG A 31 -4.76 10.47 -11.85
N TYR A 32 -3.75 9.63 -12.05
CA TYR A 32 -3.43 9.08 -13.37
C TYR A 32 -3.41 7.57 -13.42
N GLU A 33 -3.07 6.88 -12.35
CA GLU A 33 -2.98 5.41 -12.40
C GLU A 33 -4.29 4.77 -11.99
N LEU A 34 -4.77 5.09 -10.78
CA LEU A 34 -6.02 4.54 -10.27
C LEU A 34 -7.16 4.81 -11.27
N PRO A 35 -7.47 6.04 -11.73
CA PRO A 35 -8.59 6.29 -12.63
C PRO A 35 -8.49 5.57 -13.98
N ASN A 36 -7.27 5.29 -14.45
CA ASN A 36 -7.01 4.65 -15.74
C ASN A 36 -6.85 3.12 -15.66
N LEU A 37 -7.04 2.50 -14.49
CA LEU A 37 -7.13 1.04 -14.39
C LEU A 37 -8.34 0.54 -15.19
N ALA A 38 -8.10 -0.39 -16.12
CA ALA A 38 -9.13 -0.93 -17.00
C ALA A 38 -10.09 -1.85 -16.23
N LEU A 39 -11.31 -1.37 -15.92
CA LEU A 39 -12.32 -2.08 -15.09
C LEU A 39 -12.66 -3.50 -15.56
N LYS A 40 -12.59 -3.76 -16.87
CA LYS A 40 -12.85 -5.11 -17.43
C LYS A 40 -11.70 -6.09 -17.23
N LYS A 41 -10.50 -5.60 -16.91
CA LYS A 41 -9.27 -6.39 -16.81
C LYS A 41 -8.77 -6.51 -15.37
N VAL A 42 -8.98 -5.48 -14.55
CA VAL A 42 -8.55 -5.45 -13.15
C VAL A 42 -9.62 -6.05 -12.26
N THR A 43 -9.23 -7.00 -11.41
CA THR A 43 -10.14 -7.72 -10.51
C THR A 43 -10.07 -7.21 -9.07
N ALA A 44 -8.91 -6.69 -8.66
CA ALA A 44 -8.70 -6.15 -7.31
C ALA A 44 -7.52 -5.17 -7.28
N VAL A 45 -7.59 -4.23 -6.34
CA VAL A 45 -6.43 -3.47 -5.84
C VAL A 45 -6.10 -4.01 -4.45
N GLN A 46 -4.86 -4.44 -4.26
CA GLN A 46 -4.33 -4.88 -2.98
C GLN A 46 -3.19 -3.97 -2.55
N VAL A 47 -3.39 -3.28 -1.43
CA VAL A 47 -2.40 -2.42 -0.82
C VAL A 47 -1.43 -3.26 0.02
N LEU A 48 -0.14 -2.98 -0.12
CA LEU A 48 0.92 -3.42 0.76
C LEU A 48 1.34 -2.19 1.59
N LEU A 49 0.80 -2.05 2.80
CA LEU A 49 1.12 -0.94 3.69
C LEU A 49 2.38 -1.30 4.48
N THR A 50 3.46 -0.58 4.23
CA THR A 50 4.80 -0.89 4.75
C THR A 50 5.23 0.12 5.80
N TYR A 51 6.00 -0.34 6.80
CA TYR A 51 6.62 0.52 7.79
C TYR A 51 8.13 0.32 7.75
N SER A 52 8.87 1.43 7.77
CA SER A 52 10.31 1.37 7.98
C SER A 52 10.62 0.66 9.31
N PRO A 53 11.63 -0.22 9.40
CA PRO A 53 12.06 -0.82 10.66
C PRO A 53 12.32 0.25 11.74
N GLY A 54 11.66 0.12 12.90
CA GLY A 54 11.73 1.09 13.99
C GLY A 54 11.03 2.44 13.72
N GLY A 55 10.34 2.55 12.58
CA GLY A 55 9.54 3.72 12.23
C GLY A 55 8.21 3.76 12.96
N GLN A 56 7.62 4.94 13.09
CA GLN A 56 6.28 5.08 13.67
C GLN A 56 5.22 4.45 12.75
N HIS A 57 4.15 3.88 13.31
CA HIS A 57 3.03 3.37 12.53
C HIS A 57 1.93 4.44 12.42
N SER A 58 2.20 5.47 11.62
CA SER A 58 1.35 6.67 11.50
C SER A 58 -0.02 6.39 10.87
N GLU A 59 -0.09 5.48 9.91
CA GLU A 59 -1.35 5.02 9.33
C GLU A 59 -1.49 3.49 9.38
N LYS A 60 -2.75 3.02 9.41
CA LYS A 60 -3.14 1.61 9.36
C LYS A 60 -4.10 1.37 8.20
N CYS A 61 -4.21 0.12 7.76
CA CYS A 61 -5.04 -0.28 6.61
C CYS A 61 -6.51 0.16 6.69
N ASP A 62 -7.04 0.37 7.89
CA ASP A 62 -8.44 0.69 8.18
C ASP A 62 -8.64 2.12 8.73
N THR A 63 -7.63 2.98 8.62
CA THR A 63 -7.65 4.34 9.18
C THR A 63 -7.09 5.37 8.20
N GLY A 64 -7.42 6.65 8.43
CA GLY A 64 -6.82 7.77 7.70
C GLY A 64 -7.03 7.68 6.20
N SER A 65 -5.99 8.01 5.43
CA SER A 65 -6.02 8.06 3.97
C SER A 65 -6.26 6.69 3.30
N LEU A 66 -6.07 5.58 4.01
CA LEU A 66 -6.38 4.24 3.50
C LEU A 66 -7.89 4.00 3.41
N VAL A 67 -8.69 4.69 4.24
CA VAL A 67 -10.16 4.68 4.12
C VAL A 67 -10.57 5.44 2.86
N ASP A 68 -9.94 6.58 2.58
CA ASP A 68 -10.19 7.35 1.36
C ASP A 68 -9.81 6.54 0.12
N LEU A 69 -8.63 5.89 0.11
CA LEU A 69 -8.22 5.00 -0.96
C LEU A 69 -9.18 3.82 -1.15
N LYS A 70 -9.64 3.22 -0.06
CA LYS A 70 -10.62 2.13 -0.12
C LYS A 70 -11.88 2.61 -0.84
N ASN A 71 -12.41 3.78 -0.46
CA ASN A 71 -13.59 4.36 -1.07
C ASN A 71 -13.37 4.64 -2.56
N ASP A 72 -12.27 5.30 -2.93
CA ASP A 72 -11.93 5.62 -4.32
C ASP A 72 -11.80 4.36 -5.21
N VAL A 73 -11.31 3.25 -4.64
CA VAL A 73 -11.23 1.94 -5.33
C VAL A 73 -12.62 1.30 -5.45
N THR A 74 -13.39 1.27 -4.36
CA THR A 74 -14.71 0.60 -4.34
C THR A 74 -15.78 1.35 -5.12
N ASP A 75 -15.72 2.68 -5.17
CA ASP A 75 -16.64 3.53 -5.95
C ASP A 75 -16.49 3.28 -7.47
N ARG A 76 -15.33 2.77 -7.88
CA ARG A 76 -15.05 2.33 -9.25
C ARG A 76 -15.47 0.87 -9.51
N GLY A 77 -16.04 0.20 -8.51
CA GLY A 77 -16.47 -1.20 -8.59
C GLY A 77 -15.33 -2.22 -8.53
N ILE A 78 -14.14 -1.81 -8.07
CA ILE A 78 -12.98 -2.71 -7.92
C ILE A 78 -12.91 -3.22 -6.47
N VAL A 79 -12.55 -4.49 -6.29
CA VAL A 79 -12.34 -5.07 -4.96
C VAL A 79 -11.10 -4.46 -4.31
N PHE A 80 -11.23 -3.99 -3.07
CA PHE A 80 -10.12 -3.47 -2.27
C PHE A 80 -9.68 -4.47 -1.19
N SER A 81 -8.37 -4.60 -0.98
CA SER A 81 -7.80 -5.26 0.19
C SER A 81 -6.49 -4.57 0.62
N CYS A 82 -6.09 -4.73 1.87
CA CYS A 82 -4.86 -4.17 2.40
C CYS A 82 -4.15 -5.19 3.30
N ILE A 83 -2.85 -5.35 3.11
CA ILE A 83 -1.97 -6.16 3.95
C ILE A 83 -1.05 -5.19 4.69
N GLN A 84 -1.12 -5.23 6.01
CA GLN A 84 -0.29 -4.43 6.89
C GLN A 84 1.02 -5.16 7.18
N ASP A 85 2.14 -4.45 6.98
CA ASP A 85 3.51 -4.92 7.20
C ASP A 85 3.78 -6.34 6.66
N PRO A 86 3.62 -6.57 5.34
CA PRO A 86 3.79 -7.89 4.76
C PRO A 86 5.23 -8.39 4.93
N LYS A 87 5.39 -9.62 5.44
CA LYS A 87 6.69 -10.18 5.87
C LYS A 87 7.74 -10.20 4.77
N ASP A 88 7.34 -10.49 3.54
CA ASP A 88 8.23 -10.50 2.38
C ASP A 88 8.88 -9.13 2.13
N VAL A 89 8.10 -8.05 2.22
CA VAL A 89 8.63 -6.69 2.13
C VAL A 89 9.44 -6.32 3.37
N LYS A 90 8.99 -6.73 4.56
CA LYS A 90 9.72 -6.50 5.81
C LYS A 90 11.11 -7.14 5.78
N HIS A 91 11.21 -8.40 5.33
CA HIS A 91 12.48 -9.08 5.19
C HIS A 91 13.42 -8.37 4.20
N LEU A 92 12.88 -7.81 3.11
CA LEU A 92 13.67 -6.98 2.20
C LEU A 92 14.19 -5.71 2.89
N GLN A 93 13.37 -5.03 3.68
CA GLN A 93 13.79 -3.85 4.45
C GLN A 93 14.84 -4.20 5.51
N CYS A 94 14.69 -5.33 6.19
CA CYS A 94 15.63 -5.83 7.18
C CYS A 94 16.99 -6.26 6.59
N ALA A 95 17.09 -6.50 5.28
CA ALA A 95 18.38 -6.77 4.65
C ALA A 95 19.35 -5.57 4.73
N GLU A 96 18.81 -4.35 4.87
CA GLU A 96 19.59 -3.11 4.99
C GLU A 96 19.85 -2.70 6.45
N ASP A 97 19.06 -3.20 7.40
CA ASP A 97 19.16 -2.90 8.84
C ASP A 97 18.85 -4.15 9.68
N ALA A 98 19.73 -5.14 9.57
CA ALA A 98 19.51 -6.47 10.15
C ALA A 98 19.51 -6.48 11.69
N ASP A 99 20.22 -5.54 12.31
CA ASP A 99 20.34 -5.42 13.77
C ASP A 99 19.14 -4.68 14.42
N ASN A 100 18.18 -4.23 13.61
CA ASN A 100 16.96 -3.60 14.12
C ASN A 100 16.14 -4.59 14.96
N PRO A 101 15.61 -4.20 16.14
CA PRO A 101 14.78 -5.10 16.96
C PRO A 101 13.56 -5.68 16.25
N GLU A 102 13.01 -4.98 15.24
CA GLU A 102 11.89 -5.48 14.43
C GLU A 102 12.30 -6.51 13.37
N CYS A 103 13.61 -6.69 13.17
CA CYS A 103 14.22 -7.58 12.20
C CYS A 103 14.80 -8.86 12.82
N GLU A 104 14.72 -9.01 14.14
CA GLU A 104 15.15 -10.22 14.84
C GLU A 104 14.41 -11.46 14.32
N LEU A 105 15.17 -12.44 13.84
CA LEU A 105 14.65 -13.75 13.48
C LEU A 105 14.29 -14.51 14.77
N LYS A 106 13.02 -14.87 14.92
CA LYS A 106 12.59 -15.74 16.02
C LYS A 106 12.84 -17.19 15.65
N GLU A 107 13.55 -17.90 16.53
CA GLU A 107 13.78 -19.35 16.47
C GLU A 107 12.48 -20.17 16.64
#